data_AF-A0A3D9B9X7-F1
#
_entry.id   AF-A0A3D9B9X7-F1
#
_cell.length_a   1.000
_cell.length_b   1.000
_cell.length_c   1.000
_cell.angle_alpha   90.00
_cell.angle_beta   90.00
_cell.angle_gamma   90.00
#
_symmetry.space_group_name_H-M   'P 1'
#
loop_
_entity.id
_entity.type
_entity.pdbx_description
1 polymer ?
#
loop_
_entity_poly.entity_id
_entity_poly.type
_entity_poly.pdbx_seq_one_letter_code
_entity_poly.pdbx_strand_id
1 'polypeptide(L)'
;MSKRTILEDDWSDYDDRKKKKGDANFFACTESWEVDYLVRKIRKQHPEISELRIREAISSCCRTIPGNKPRKEFVECVAGKLNIF
;
A
#
# COMPACT_ATOMS: atom_id res chain seq x y z
N MET A 1 17.28 10.31 12.79
CA MET A 1 16.37 9.15 12.81
C MET A 1 16.10 8.77 11.37
N SER A 2 16.51 7.57 10.91
CA SER A 2 16.21 7.14 9.55
C SER A 2 14.71 6.98 9.39
N LYS A 3 14.10 7.77 8.49
CA LYS A 3 12.74 7.52 8.01
C LYS A 3 12.78 6.16 7.31
N ARG A 4 12.26 5.11 7.95
CA ARG A 4 12.05 3.83 7.27
C ARG A 4 11.04 4.05 6.16
N THR A 5 11.37 3.61 4.96
CA THR A 5 10.44 3.69 3.84
C THR A 5 9.36 2.63 4.02
N ILE A 6 8.15 2.87 3.52
CA ILE A 6 7.07 1.88 3.56
C ILE A 6 7.41 0.59 2.78
N LEU A 7 8.36 0.69 1.85
CA LEU A 7 8.88 -0.43 1.05
C LEU A 7 9.75 -1.39 1.86
N GLU A 8 10.47 -0.88 2.86
CA GLU A 8 11.37 -1.66 3.74
C GLU A 8 10.68 -2.10 5.04
N ASP A 9 9.43 -1.69 5.26
CA ASP A 9 8.71 -2.00 6.49
C ASP A 9 8.27 -3.46 6.54
N ASP A 10 7.94 -3.95 7.74
CA ASP A 10 7.54 -5.34 7.93
C ASP A 10 6.14 -5.63 7.33
N TRP A 11 6.09 -6.49 6.31
CA TRP A 11 4.86 -6.92 5.62
C TRP A 11 4.36 -8.29 6.06
N SER A 12 4.94 -8.90 7.10
CA SER A 12 4.59 -10.25 7.57
C SER A 12 3.09 -10.43 7.79
N ASP A 13 2.42 -9.46 8.43
CA ASP A 13 0.97 -9.49 8.68
C ASP A 13 0.14 -9.54 7.38
N TYR A 14 0.57 -8.82 6.35
CA TYR A 14 -0.09 -8.81 5.04
C TYR A 14 0.13 -10.16 4.34
N ASP A 15 1.37 -10.65 4.36
CA ASP A 15 1.76 -11.89 3.71
C ASP A 15 1.07 -13.09 4.35
N ASP A 16 0.96 -13.15 5.68
CA ASP A 16 0.27 -14.23 6.39
C ASP A 16 -1.23 -14.25 6.13
N ARG A 17 -1.83 -13.07 5.93
CA ARG A 17 -3.23 -12.96 5.54
C ARG A 17 -3.46 -13.41 4.10
N LYS A 18 -2.52 -13.14 3.19
CA LYS A 18 -2.61 -13.49 1.76
C LYS A 18 -2.13 -14.90 1.42
N LYS A 19 -1.24 -15.50 2.21
CA LYS A 19 -0.80 -16.91 2.06
C LYS A 19 -1.99 -17.88 2.06
N LYS A 20 -3.09 -17.53 2.75
CA LYS A 20 -4.34 -18.31 2.74
C LYS A 20 -5.06 -18.31 1.37
N LYS A 21 -4.72 -17.38 0.47
CA LYS A 21 -5.35 -17.18 -0.84
C LYS A 21 -4.42 -17.43 -2.04
N GLY A 22 -3.10 -17.49 -1.85
CA GLY A 22 -2.12 -17.79 -2.90
C GLY A 22 -1.51 -16.59 -3.63
N ASP A 23 -1.96 -15.36 -3.35
CA ASP A 23 -1.61 -14.15 -4.15
C ASP A 23 -0.84 -13.08 -3.37
N ALA A 24 0.02 -13.43 -2.41
CA ALA A 24 0.70 -12.47 -1.51
C ALA A 24 1.55 -11.41 -2.23
N ASN A 25 1.96 -11.66 -3.47
CA ASN A 25 2.78 -10.72 -4.25
C ASN A 25 1.97 -9.62 -4.94
N PHE A 26 0.63 -9.66 -4.90
CA PHE A 26 -0.23 -8.75 -5.65
C PHE A 26 -1.19 -7.97 -4.76
N PHE A 27 -1.31 -6.67 -5.02
CA PHE A 27 -2.26 -5.79 -4.34
C PHE A 27 -3.62 -5.78 -5.06
N ALA A 28 -4.69 -6.07 -4.33
CA ALA A 28 -6.05 -6.09 -4.84
C ALA A 28 -6.82 -4.84 -4.38
N CYS A 29 -6.98 -3.88 -5.29
CA CYS A 29 -7.77 -2.67 -5.06
C CYS A 29 -9.24 -2.91 -4.72
N THR A 30 -9.76 -4.09 -5.08
CA THR A 30 -11.13 -4.52 -4.83
C THR A 30 -11.32 -5.12 -3.44
N GLU A 31 -10.23 -5.53 -2.77
CA GLU A 31 -10.29 -6.06 -1.41
C GLU A 31 -10.17 -4.91 -0.40
N SER A 32 -11.28 -4.50 0.19
CA SER A 32 -11.35 -3.35 1.12
C SER A 32 -10.33 -3.45 2.27
N TRP A 33 -10.05 -4.66 2.76
CA TRP A 33 -9.08 -4.86 3.83
C TRP A 33 -7.63 -4.57 3.40
N GLU A 34 -7.27 -4.75 2.13
CA GLU A 34 -5.93 -4.43 1.61
C GLU A 34 -5.75 -2.92 1.54
N VAL A 35 -6.78 -2.21 1.08
CA VAL A 35 -6.83 -0.74 1.08
C VAL A 35 -6.70 -0.22 2.51
N ASP A 36 -7.52 -0.73 3.44
CA ASP A 36 -7.48 -0.30 4.84
C ASP A 36 -6.14 -0.65 5.52
N TYR A 37 -5.51 -1.77 5.15
CA TYR A 37 -4.19 -2.14 5.65
C TYR A 37 -3.14 -1.12 5.20
N LEU A 38 -3.10 -0.80 3.89
CA LEU A 38 -2.13 0.15 3.34
C LEU A 38 -2.34 1.55 3.91
N VAL A 39 -3.60 1.98 4.07
CA VAL A 39 -3.95 3.25 4.74
C VAL A 39 -3.37 3.30 6.15
N ARG A 40 -3.63 2.27 6.97
CA ARG A 40 -3.13 2.23 8.36
C ARG A 40 -1.61 2.22 8.41
N LYS A 41 -0.96 1.47 7.51
CA LYS A 41 0.49 1.37 7.44
C LYS A 41 1.14 2.70 7.09
N ILE A 42 0.62 3.41 6.08
CA ILE A 42 1.08 4.75 5.71
C ILE A 42 0.86 5.72 6.87
N ARG A 43 -0.32 5.75 7.49
CA ARG A 43 -0.62 6.67 8.61
C ARG A 43 0.26 6.43 9.84
N LYS A 44 0.68 5.18 10.08
CA LYS A 44 1.59 4.85 11.19
C LYS A 44 2.97 5.47 11.00
N GLN A 45 3.44 5.57 9.76
CA GLN A 45 4.74 6.17 9.42
C GLN A 45 4.65 7.68 9.13
N HIS A 46 3.52 8.12 8.59
CA HIS A 46 3.25 9.47 8.14
C HIS A 46 1.92 9.97 8.73
N PRO A 47 1.84 10.22 10.05
CA PRO A 47 0.61 10.68 10.70
C PRO A 47 0.13 12.04 10.20
N GLU A 48 1.00 12.82 9.56
CA GLU A 48 0.69 14.10 8.91
C GLU A 48 -0.16 13.97 7.64
N ILE A 49 -0.19 12.78 7.02
CA ILE A 49 -0.95 12.54 5.80
C ILE A 49 -2.37 12.10 6.18
N SER A 50 -3.36 12.85 5.69
CA SER A 50 -4.76 12.52 5.93
C SER A 50 -5.16 11.20 5.27
N GLU A 51 -6.07 10.48 5.92
CA GLU A 51 -6.62 9.24 5.38
C GLU A 51 -7.23 9.43 3.99
N LEU A 52 -7.95 10.53 3.78
CA LEU A 52 -8.55 10.87 2.48
C LEU A 52 -7.49 10.92 1.38
N ARG A 53 -6.38 11.64 1.62
CA ARG A 53 -5.29 11.77 0.66
C ARG A 53 -4.63 10.44 0.33
N ILE A 54 -4.49 9.55 1.32
CA ILE A 54 -3.96 8.20 1.11
C ILE A 54 -4.92 7.36 0.26
N ARG A 55 -6.22 7.39 0.55
CA ARG A 55 -7.25 6.68 -0.23
C ARG A 55 -7.31 7.19 -1.67
N GLU A 56 -7.19 8.50 -1.88
CA GLU A 56 -7.10 9.09 -3.21
C GLU A 56 -5.87 8.62 -3.99
N ALA A 57 -4.69 8.58 -3.35
CA ALA A 57 -3.47 8.05 -3.95
C ALA A 57 -3.61 6.57 -4.34
N ILE A 58 -4.16 5.74 -3.44
CA ILE A 58 -4.46 4.33 -3.71
C ILE A 58 -5.40 4.20 -4.91
N SER A 59 -6.53 4.92 -4.90
CA SER A 59 -7.52 4.91 -5.98
C SER A 59 -6.92 5.33 -7.32
N SER A 60 -6.03 6.33 -7.32
CA SER A 60 -5.29 6.75 -8.51
C SER A 60 -4.40 5.62 -9.03
N CYS A 61 -3.58 5.00 -8.18
CA CYS A 61 -2.70 3.90 -8.57
C CYS A 61 -3.47 2.65 -9.02
N CYS A 62 -4.65 2.41 -8.45
CA CYS A 62 -5.55 1.34 -8.88
C CYS A 62 -6.02 1.47 -10.33
N ARG A 63 -6.19 2.71 -10.81
CA ARG A 63 -6.57 3.02 -12.19
C ARG A 63 -5.35 3.05 -13.13
N THR A 64 -4.18 3.39 -12.61
CA THR A 64 -2.94 3.50 -13.40
C THR A 64 -2.31 2.15 -13.71
N ILE A 65 -2.32 1.19 -12.78
CA ILE A 65 -1.67 -0.11 -12.96
C ILE A 65 -2.74 -1.15 -13.39
N PRO A 66 -2.82 -1.55 -14.67
CA PRO A 66 -3.80 -2.54 -15.14
C PRO A 66 -3.44 -3.96 -14.67
N GLY A 67 -4.45 -4.82 -14.53
CA GLY A 67 -4.25 -6.25 -14.22
C GLY A 67 -3.71 -6.53 -12.82
N ASN A 68 -2.82 -7.52 -12.74
CA ASN A 68 -2.15 -7.96 -11.51
C ASN A 68 -1.17 -6.88 -11.07
N LYS A 69 -1.44 -6.21 -9.95
CA LYS A 69 -0.63 -5.09 -9.44
C LYS A 69 0.43 -5.65 -8.51
N PRO A 70 1.71 -5.76 -8.92
CA PRO A 70 2.74 -6.26 -8.02
C PRO A 70 2.81 -5.34 -6.80
N ARG A 71 2.83 -5.91 -5.59
CA ARG A 71 2.76 -5.14 -4.33
C ARG A 71 3.80 -4.03 -4.29
N LYS A 72 5.05 -4.34 -4.69
CA LYS A 72 6.15 -3.38 -4.70
C LYS A 72 5.85 -2.19 -5.61
N GLU A 73 5.53 -2.44 -6.87
CA GLU A 73 5.21 -1.40 -7.86
C GLU A 73 3.99 -0.57 -7.44
N PHE A 74 2.98 -1.23 -6.86
CA PHE A 74 1.80 -0.56 -6.35
C PHE A 74 2.13 0.39 -5.20
N VAL A 75 2.91 -0.07 -4.23
CA VAL A 75 3.33 0.74 -3.08
C VAL A 75 4.25 1.88 -3.53
N GLU A 76 5.14 1.65 -4.50
CA GLU A 76 5.96 2.70 -5.13
C GLU A 76 5.10 3.78 -5.79
N CYS A 77 4.05 3.39 -6.53
CA CYS A 77 3.10 4.34 -7.11
C CYS A 77 2.42 5.19 -6.02
N VAL A 78 1.93 4.56 -4.95
CA VAL A 78 1.26 5.27 -3.85
C VAL A 78 2.23 6.20 -3.12
N ALA A 79 3.46 5.73 -2.84
CA ALA A 79 4.50 6.53 -2.21
C ALA A 79 4.87 7.76 -3.06
N GLY A 80 4.98 7.59 -4.38
CA GLY A 80 5.22 8.70 -5.30
C GLY A 80 4.08 9.74 -5.32
N LYS A 81 2.82 9.30 -5.30
CA LYS A 81 1.66 10.20 -5.22
C LYS A 81 1.60 10.99 -3.90
N LEU A 82 2.11 10.40 -2.83
CA LEU A 82 2.15 11.01 -1.50
C LEU A 82 3.45 11.80 -1.23
N ASN A 83 4.43 11.74 -2.15
CA ASN A 83 5.76 12.33 -2.01
C ASN A 83 6.49 11.83 -0.75
N ILE A 84 6.40 10.52 -0.50
CA ILE A 84 7.05 9.81 0.62
C ILE A 84 8.06 8.75 0.13
N PHE A 85 8.61 9.00 -1.06
CA PHE A 85 9.63 8.17 -1.70
C PHE A 85 11.01 8.41 -1.10
#